data_AF-A0A183D8D6-F1
#
_entry.id   AF-A0A183D8D6-F1
#
_cell.length_a   1.000
_cell.length_b   1.000
_cell.length_c   1.000
_cell.angle_alpha   90.00
_cell.angle_beta   90.00
_cell.angle_gamma   90.00
#
_symmetry.space_group_name_H-M   'P 1'
#
loop_
_entity.id
_entity.type
_entity.pdbx_description
1 polymer ?
#
loop_
_entity_poly.entity_id
_entity_poly.type
_entity_poly.pdbx_seq_one_letter_code
_entity_poly.pdbx_strand_id
1 'polypeptide(L)'
;MEMLPTMRSVADELQERADAVSRSFQTKGTTTFSEDLSVSIRLLIPQVSYHKEYVNFLESQSEMYDKIGNLQRTLYTEIQDKVKNPLKTWVVSDYDRIMNSIDLLKVKRRQMNAVMAEKSAVKVDVR
;
A
#
# COMPACT_ATOMS: atom_id res chain seq x y z
N MET A 1 -15.71 -20.28 4.98
CA MET A 1 -14.50 -19.44 4.91
C MET A 1 -14.96 -18.00 5.14
N GLU A 2 -14.37 -17.30 6.11
CA GLU A 2 -14.79 -15.92 6.45
C GLU A 2 -14.18 -14.92 5.46
N MET A 3 -14.96 -14.55 4.45
CA MET A 3 -14.52 -13.71 3.32
C MET A 3 -13.91 -12.37 3.75
N LEU A 4 -14.45 -11.72 4.78
CA LEU A 4 -13.99 -10.41 5.25
C LEU A 4 -12.57 -10.44 5.85
N PRO A 5 -12.25 -11.32 6.83
CA PRO A 5 -10.89 -11.54 7.29
C PRO A 5 -9.90 -11.88 6.16
N THR A 6 -10.32 -12.69 5.19
CA THR A 6 -9.46 -13.01 4.03
C THR A 6 -9.18 -11.78 3.18
N MET A 7 -10.19 -10.95 2.88
CA MET A 7 -10.01 -9.70 2.15
C MET A 7 -9.09 -8.73 2.90
N ARG A 8 -9.18 -8.67 4.24
CA ARG A 8 -8.28 -7.86 5.06
C ARG A 8 -6.83 -8.34 4.98
N SER A 9 -6.60 -9.64 5.11
CA SER A 9 -5.25 -10.22 5.00
C SER A 9 -4.62 -9.92 3.64
N VAL A 10 -5.38 -10.00 2.55
CA VAL A 10 -4.89 -9.68 1.20
C VAL A 10 -4.56 -8.19 1.06
N ALA A 11 -5.39 -7.30 1.63
CA ALA A 11 -5.13 -5.87 1.63
C ALA A 11 -3.83 -5.52 2.38
N ASP A 12 -3.61 -6.13 3.54
CA ASP A 12 -2.40 -5.93 4.34
C ASP A 12 -1.14 -6.43 3.58
N GLU A 13 -1.21 -7.60 2.94
CA GLU A 13 -0.09 -8.12 2.12
C GLU A 13 0.21 -7.21 0.92
N LEU A 14 -0.81 -6.76 0.18
CA LEU A 14 -0.63 -5.85 -0.95
C LEU A 14 0.03 -4.54 -0.53
N GLN A 15 -0.34 -4.01 0.64
CA GLN A 15 0.28 -2.82 1.21
C GLN A 15 1.76 -3.06 1.56
N GLU A 16 2.09 -4.21 2.16
CA GLU A 16 3.48 -4.57 2.46
C GLU A 16 4.34 -4.69 1.19
N ARG A 17 3.80 -5.31 0.12
CA ARG A 17 4.49 -5.42 -1.17
C ARG A 17 4.72 -4.05 -1.80
N ALA A 18 3.73 -3.17 -1.77
CA ALA A 18 3.87 -1.79 -2.24
C ALA A 18 4.98 -1.03 -1.49
N ASP A 19 5.06 -1.20 -0.17
CA ASP A 19 6.09 -0.59 0.67
C ASP A 19 7.50 -1.18 0.43
N ALA A 20 7.59 -2.45 0.08
CA ALA A 20 8.86 -3.08 -0.31
C ALA A 20 9.39 -2.53 -1.65
N VAL A 21 8.51 -2.37 -2.65
CA VAL A 21 8.86 -1.75 -3.93
C VAL A 21 9.34 -0.32 -3.73
N SER A 22 8.63 0.47 -2.90
CA SER A 22 9.05 1.83 -2.55
C SER A 22 10.46 1.90 -1.97
N ARG A 23 10.74 1.06 -0.95
CA ARG A 23 12.05 1.02 -0.28
C ARG A 23 13.19 0.61 -1.22
N SER A 24 12.90 -0.15 -2.27
CA SER A 24 13.92 -0.63 -3.21
C SER A 24 14.51 0.47 -4.10
N PHE A 25 13.81 1.60 -4.27
CA PHE A 25 14.22 2.68 -5.18
C PHE A 25 14.74 3.94 -4.48
N GLN A 26 14.44 4.12 -3.20
CA GLN A 26 14.81 5.32 -2.45
C GLN A 26 16.21 5.17 -1.82
N THR A 27 17.08 6.16 -2.04
CA THR A 27 18.19 6.46 -1.12
C THR A 27 17.64 7.22 0.08
N LYS A 28 18.42 7.46 1.15
CA LYS A 28 17.97 8.25 2.31
C LYS A 28 17.64 9.70 1.86
N GLY A 29 16.42 9.96 1.37
CA GLY A 29 16.02 11.26 0.82
C GLY A 29 14.78 11.21 -0.08
N THR A 30 14.55 12.29 -0.83
CA THR A 30 13.46 12.41 -1.82
C THR A 30 13.89 12.00 -3.23
N THR A 31 15.17 11.69 -3.44
CA THR A 31 15.74 11.27 -4.73
C THR A 31 15.85 9.75 -4.81
N THR A 32 15.78 9.25 -6.04
CA THR A 32 16.04 7.85 -6.35
C THR A 32 17.54 7.61 -6.50
N PHE A 33 17.97 6.37 -6.27
CA PHE A 33 19.37 6.00 -6.51
C PHE A 33 19.84 6.34 -7.94
N SER A 34 18.95 6.18 -8.93
CA SER A 34 19.26 6.48 -10.33
C SER A 34 19.41 7.98 -10.61
N GLU A 35 18.62 8.85 -9.95
CA GLU A 35 18.82 10.30 -10.00
C GLU A 35 20.16 10.72 -9.38
N ASP A 36 20.49 10.18 -8.20
CA ASP A 36 21.77 10.47 -7.53
C ASP A 36 22.97 10.06 -8.40
N LEU A 37 22.88 8.90 -9.07
CA LEU A 37 23.89 8.42 -10.00
C LEU A 37 23.98 9.31 -11.26
N SER A 38 22.85 9.74 -11.81
CA SER A 38 22.83 10.68 -12.95
C SER A 38 23.56 11.98 -12.62
N VAL A 39 23.30 12.56 -11.44
CA VAL A 39 23.99 13.77 -10.97
C VAL A 39 25.48 13.50 -10.82
N SER A 40 25.86 12.39 -10.20
CA SER A 40 27.26 12.00 -10.00
C SER A 40 28.01 11.86 -11.33
N ILE A 41 27.39 11.25 -12.35
CA ILE A 41 27.96 11.13 -13.69
C ILE A 41 28.16 12.52 -14.32
N ARG A 42 27.17 13.42 -14.21
CA ARG A 42 27.29 14.79 -14.73
C ARG A 42 28.43 15.57 -14.10
N LEU A 43 28.71 15.35 -12.81
CA LEU A 43 29.83 15.99 -12.11
C LEU A 43 31.21 15.50 -12.60
N LEU A 44 31.29 14.30 -13.19
CA LEU A 44 32.53 13.76 -13.74
C LEU A 44 32.86 14.28 -15.15
N ILE A 45 31.84 14.69 -15.92
CA ILE A 45 32.01 15.14 -17.31
C ILE A 45 33.08 16.24 -17.47
N PRO A 46 33.12 17.30 -16.64
CA PRO A 46 34.15 18.33 -16.75
C PRO A 46 35.58 17.79 -16.55
N GLN A 47 35.74 16.75 -15.74
CA GLN A 47 37.05 16.17 -15.41
C GLN A 47 37.65 15.36 -16.56
N VAL A 48 36.83 14.92 -17.51
CA VAL A 48 37.25 14.13 -18.69
C VAL A 48 36.96 14.85 -19.99
N SER A 49 36.76 16.18 -19.93
CA SER A 49 36.38 17.05 -21.05
C SER A 49 37.30 16.98 -22.27
N TYR A 50 38.55 16.55 -22.08
CA TYR A 50 39.53 16.34 -23.14
C TYR A 50 39.27 15.08 -23.99
N HIS A 51 38.42 14.15 -23.53
CA HIS A 51 38.04 12.93 -24.25
C HIS A 51 36.61 13.00 -24.77
N LYS A 52 36.44 13.56 -25.97
CA LYS A 52 35.12 13.83 -26.58
C LYS A 52 34.19 12.60 -26.65
N GLU A 53 34.71 11.44 -27.05
CA GLU A 53 33.90 10.21 -27.12
C GLU A 53 33.42 9.76 -25.74
N TYR A 54 34.28 9.88 -24.73
CA TYR A 54 33.94 9.50 -23.36
C TYR A 54 32.95 10.49 -22.72
N VAL A 55 33.09 11.79 -23.03
CA VAL A 55 32.10 12.82 -22.64
C VAL A 55 30.72 12.47 -23.20
N ASN A 56 30.61 12.21 -24.51
CA ASN A 56 29.33 11.85 -25.13
C ASN A 56 28.72 10.59 -24.51
N PHE A 57 29.55 9.60 -24.17
CA PHE A 57 29.11 8.41 -23.47
C PHE A 57 28.54 8.73 -22.09
N LEU A 58 29.27 9.49 -21.27
CA LEU A 58 28.83 9.88 -19.92
C LEU A 58 27.57 10.75 -19.95
N GLU A 59 27.44 11.65 -20.93
CA GLU A 59 26.21 12.42 -21.15
C GLU A 59 25.02 11.50 -21.39
N SER A 60 25.15 10.56 -22.33
CA SER A 60 24.11 9.57 -22.65
C SER A 60 23.75 8.70 -21.43
N GLN A 61 24.75 8.24 -20.68
CA GLN A 61 24.50 7.46 -19.45
C GLN A 61 23.77 8.30 -18.40
N SER A 62 24.17 9.56 -18.21
CA SER A 62 23.52 10.44 -17.24
C SER A 62 22.05 10.68 -17.59
N GLU A 63 21.72 10.88 -18.87
CA GLU A 63 20.35 11.08 -19.34
C GLU A 63 19.52 9.81 -19.15
N MET A 64 20.11 8.64 -19.43
CA MET A 64 19.45 7.35 -19.21
C MET A 64 19.10 7.15 -17.73
N TYR A 65 20.04 7.39 -16.82
CA TYR A 65 19.78 7.25 -15.38
C TYR A 65 18.77 8.26 -14.84
N ASP A 66 18.74 9.48 -15.39
CA ASP A 66 17.72 10.48 -15.07
C ASP A 66 16.31 10.02 -15.47
N LYS A 67 16.17 9.42 -16.66
CA LYS A 67 14.91 8.83 -17.12
C LYS A 67 14.46 7.66 -16.24
N ILE A 68 15.39 6.78 -15.86
CA ILE A 68 15.10 5.65 -14.96
C ILE A 68 14.61 6.16 -13.60
N GLY A 69 15.28 7.16 -13.03
CA GLY A 69 14.86 7.74 -11.75
C GLY A 69 13.47 8.38 -11.81
N ASN A 70 13.17 9.11 -12.88
CA ASN A 70 11.83 9.65 -13.11
C ASN A 70 10.76 8.56 -13.24
N LEU A 71 11.06 7.44 -13.91
CA LEU A 71 10.15 6.29 -13.98
C LEU A 71 9.93 5.67 -12.60
N GLN A 72 10.98 5.50 -11.80
CA GLN A 72 10.89 4.98 -10.43
C GLN A 72 10.02 5.87 -9.55
N ARG A 73 10.19 7.19 -9.63
CA ARG A 73 9.37 8.18 -8.89
C ARG A 73 7.91 8.16 -9.32
N THR A 74 7.66 8.02 -10.62
CA THR A 74 6.29 7.91 -11.17
C THR A 74 5.63 6.62 -10.68
N LEU A 75 6.33 5.48 -10.82
CA LEU A 75 5.85 4.19 -10.35
C LEU A 75 5.51 4.22 -8.86
N TYR A 76 6.36 4.83 -8.04
CA TYR A 76 6.12 5.01 -6.61
C TYR A 76 4.83 5.79 -6.34
N THR A 77 4.69 6.95 -6.98
CA THR A 77 3.49 7.80 -6.83
C THR A 77 2.23 7.06 -7.27
N GLU A 78 2.28 6.35 -8.39
CA GLU A 78 1.14 5.59 -8.89
C GLU A 78 0.75 4.44 -7.96
N ILE A 79 1.71 3.70 -7.40
CA ILE A 79 1.44 2.66 -6.41
C ILE A 79 0.82 3.27 -5.15
N GLN A 80 1.34 4.41 -4.68
CA GLN A 80 0.80 5.09 -3.52
C GLN A 80 -0.66 5.51 -3.74
N ASP A 81 -0.97 6.13 -4.88
CA ASP A 81 -2.28 6.70 -5.15
C ASP A 81 -3.32 5.67 -5.57
N LYS A 82 -2.94 4.68 -6.38
CA LYS A 82 -3.89 3.70 -6.95
C LYS A 82 -4.05 2.45 -6.09
N VAL A 83 -3.08 2.14 -5.22
CA VAL A 83 -3.09 0.89 -4.42
C VAL A 83 -3.12 1.20 -2.93
N LYS A 84 -2.10 1.89 -2.41
CA LYS A 84 -1.93 2.06 -0.96
C LYS A 84 -3.03 2.89 -0.32
N ASN A 85 -3.32 4.08 -0.88
CA ASN A 85 -4.33 4.99 -0.32
C ASN A 85 -5.74 4.39 -0.36
N PRO A 86 -6.21 3.77 -1.46
CA PRO A 86 -7.50 3.09 -1.50
C PRO A 86 -7.60 1.92 -0.54
N LEU A 87 -6.57 1.06 -0.46
CA LEU A 87 -6.57 -0.08 0.48
C LEU A 87 -6.66 0.39 1.93
N LYS A 88 -5.88 1.40 2.30
CA LYS A 88 -5.94 2.00 3.63
C LYS A 88 -7.33 2.58 3.94
N THR A 89 -7.95 3.25 2.96
CA THR A 89 -9.29 3.82 3.11
C THR A 89 -10.33 2.73 3.32
N TRP A 90 -10.31 1.67 2.51
CA TRP A 90 -11.20 0.52 2.64
C TRP A 90 -11.05 -0.17 4.00
N VAL A 91 -9.80 -0.37 4.44
CA VAL A 91 -9.44 -0.95 5.73
C VAL A 91 -10.01 -0.15 6.90
N VAL A 92 -9.81 1.17 6.92
CA VAL A 92 -10.19 2.03 8.06
C VAL A 92 -11.68 2.37 8.06
N SER A 93 -12.30 2.49 6.88
CA SER A 93 -13.72 2.86 6.77
C SER A 93 -14.61 1.63 6.70
N ASP A 94 -14.53 0.91 5.59
CA ASP A 94 -15.58 -0.01 5.19
C ASP A 94 -15.48 -1.32 5.96
N TYR A 95 -14.26 -1.84 6.10
CA TYR A 95 -14.02 -3.06 6.86
C TYR A 95 -14.43 -2.91 8.33
N ASP A 96 -13.98 -1.86 9.01
CA ASP A 96 -14.30 -1.61 10.42
C ASP A 96 -15.81 -1.37 10.62
N ARG A 97 -16.46 -0.62 9.71
CA ARG A 97 -17.91 -0.42 9.74
C ARG A 97 -18.68 -1.72 9.61
N ILE A 98 -18.28 -2.60 8.70
CA ILE A 98 -18.92 -3.90 8.49
C ILE A 98 -18.72 -4.79 9.71
N MET A 99 -17.51 -4.85 10.26
CA MET A 99 -17.20 -5.67 11.45
C MET A 99 -18.01 -5.21 12.67
N ASN A 100 -18.09 -3.90 12.92
CA ASN A 100 -18.92 -3.33 13.98
C ASN A 100 -20.41 -3.69 13.81
N SER A 101 -20.90 -3.67 12.58
CA SER A 101 -22.29 -4.04 12.26
C SER A 101 -22.55 -5.53 12.51
N ILE A 102 -21.61 -6.40 12.14
CA ILE A 102 -21.67 -7.84 12.39
C ILE A 102 -21.73 -8.11 13.90
N ASP A 103 -20.90 -7.44 14.68
CA ASP A 103 -20.87 -7.65 16.14
C ASP A 103 -22.14 -7.16 16.81
N LEU A 104 -22.69 -6.02 16.37
CA LEU A 104 -24.01 -5.56 16.82
C LEU A 104 -25.11 -6.58 16.50
N LEU A 105 -25.11 -7.16 15.30
CA LEU A 105 -26.08 -8.19 14.90
C LEU A 105 -25.95 -9.45 15.76
N LYS A 106 -24.74 -9.88 16.11
CA LYS A 106 -24.52 -11.01 17.04
C LYS A 106 -25.12 -10.71 18.42
N VAL A 107 -24.93 -9.51 18.94
CA VAL A 107 -25.52 -9.09 20.24
C VAL A 107 -27.05 -9.09 20.16
N LYS A 108 -27.63 -8.49 19.11
CA LYS A 108 -29.09 -8.44 18.92
C LYS A 108 -29.70 -9.84 18.77
N ARG A 109 -29.03 -10.74 18.06
CA ARG A 109 -29.45 -12.15 17.95
C ARG A 109 -29.47 -12.83 19.32
N ARG A 110 -28.44 -12.64 20.15
CA ARG A 110 -28.41 -13.20 21.52
C ARG A 110 -29.56 -12.67 22.37
N GLN A 111 -29.83 -11.37 22.32
CA GLN A 111 -30.96 -10.75 23.03
C GLN A 111 -32.30 -11.34 22.57
N MET A 112 -32.52 -11.47 21.27
CA MET A 112 -33.75 -12.05 20.72
C MET A 112 -33.92 -13.52 21.13
N ASN A 113 -32.84 -14.31 21.08
CA ASN A 113 -32.87 -15.71 21.52
C ASN A 113 -33.23 -15.84 23.00
N ALA A 114 -32.73 -14.95 23.87
CA ALA A 114 -33.09 -14.94 25.28
C ALA A 114 -34.58 -14.65 25.49
N VAL A 115 -35.11 -13.60 24.83
CA VAL A 115 -36.55 -13.26 24.90
C VAL A 115 -37.44 -14.39 24.37
N MET A 116 -37.02 -15.07 23.31
CA MET A 116 -37.73 -16.23 22.74
C MET A 116 -37.73 -17.42 23.70
N ALA A 117 -36.63 -17.67 24.40
CA ALA A 117 -36.51 -18.72 25.40
C ALA A 117 -37.43 -18.45 26.62
N GLU A 118 -37.43 -17.21 27.14
CA GLU A 118 -38.32 -16.80 28.23
C GLU A 118 -39.80 -16.94 27.86
N LYS A 119 -40.22 -16.49 26.67
CA LYS A 119 -41.59 -16.66 26.19
C LYS A 119 -42.02 -18.11 26.04
N SER A 120 -41.07 -18.98 25.68
CA SER A 120 -41.31 -20.42 25.56
C SER A 120 -41.43 -21.09 26.94
N ALA A 121 -40.66 -20.64 27.93
CA ALA A 121 -40.71 -21.15 29.30
C ALA A 121 -42.02 -20.78 30.02
N VAL A 122 -42.49 -19.54 29.87
CA VAL A 122 -43.77 -19.08 30.46
C VAL A 122 -44.99 -19.85 29.93
N LYS A 123 -44.92 -20.39 28.71
CA LYS A 123 -46.01 -21.22 28.15
C LYS A 123 -46.09 -22.63 28.75
N VAL A 124 -45.02 -23.11 29.39
CA VAL A 124 -44.97 -24.47 29.97
C VAL A 124 -45.44 -24.46 31.43
N ASP A 125 -45.25 -23.35 32.14
CA ASP A 125 -45.56 -23.20 33.58
C ASP A 125 -47.02 -22.80 33.89
N VAL A 126 -47.85 -22.61 32.87
CA VAL A 126 -49.29 -22.38 33.03
C VAL A 126 -50.04 -23.65 32.65
N ARG A 127 -49.98 -24.66 33.52
CA ARG A 127 -50.85 -25.85 33.50
C ARG A 127 -51.18 -26.32 34.90
#